data_AF-A0A183T389-F1
#
_entry.id   AF-A0A183T389-F1
#
_cell.length_a   1.000
_cell.length_b   1.000
_cell.length_c   1.000
_cell.angle_alpha   90.00
_cell.angle_beta   90.00
_cell.angle_gamma   90.00
#
_symmetry.space_group_name_H-M   'P 1'
#
loop_
_entity.id
_entity.type
_entity.pdbx_description
1 polymer ?
#
loop_
_entity_poly.entity_id
_entity_poly.type
_entity_poly.pdbx_seq_one_letter_code
_entity_poly.pdbx_strand_id
1 'polypeptide(L)'
;MPPIFSSPKKYDSLLKVSSPCPAFKRLVTDALNADSAVDFARRELPLYNTLQKISDLKFVPEQPHLHLTAVWELCDVLYVWSYLKPNTVPDWLDASVVSGCSRALSFKQQLRFSSPSLTRLRGGPLVAHVLDMLRRRSAILDHRNTPPPTGSTDNTFSFVNSALDGTDPLDVPKEKGSRLVAYFAHDSTLAAFLSHLSIFNNFLPPFAAAVILELYYDQTGDPQVRFLYRNGTVNGTSEPIQLWPAACGEATNVSGFCRLATLEAAFKNTASSDLDVDCLLPESLPKLAAPALSPAHCTISAFFLTCVLMGTRKNTYLIVSPLVVFLSCPFEFNMQF
;
A
#
# COMPACT_ATOMS: atom_id res chain seq x y z
N MET A 1 -27.81 -12.32 -12.52
CA MET A 1 -26.71 -11.95 -11.60
C MET A 1 -25.42 -12.49 -12.20
N PRO A 2 -24.35 -11.70 -12.34
CA PRO A 2 -23.07 -12.24 -12.82
C PRO A 2 -22.57 -13.33 -11.86
N PRO A 3 -21.86 -14.35 -12.37
CA PRO A 3 -21.32 -15.41 -11.51
C PRO A 3 -20.31 -14.82 -10.52
N ILE A 4 -20.37 -15.30 -9.26
CA ILE A 4 -19.39 -14.99 -8.22
C ILE A 4 -18.59 -16.25 -7.96
N PHE A 5 -17.28 -16.13 -8.13
CA PHE A 5 -16.33 -17.22 -7.88
C PHE A 5 -15.67 -17.01 -6.52
N SER A 6 -15.34 -18.10 -5.83
CA SER A 6 -14.68 -18.06 -4.54
C SER A 6 -13.90 -19.35 -4.33
N SER A 7 -12.76 -19.22 -3.64
CA SER A 7 -11.96 -20.33 -3.16
C SER A 7 -12.16 -20.51 -1.65
N PRO A 8 -12.12 -21.75 -1.12
CA PRO A 8 -12.12 -21.96 0.32
C PRO A 8 -10.97 -21.20 1.01
N LYS A 9 -11.23 -20.64 2.19
CA LYS A 9 -10.27 -19.79 2.94
C LYS A 9 -8.86 -20.38 3.07
N LYS A 10 -8.72 -21.70 3.20
CA LYS A 10 -7.42 -22.38 3.33
C LYS A 10 -6.58 -22.39 2.05
N TYR A 11 -7.21 -22.20 0.89
CA TYR A 11 -6.60 -22.23 -0.43
C TYR A 11 -6.55 -20.85 -1.10
N ASP A 12 -7.23 -19.85 -0.52
CA ASP A 12 -7.11 -18.47 -0.96
C ASP A 12 -5.78 -17.88 -0.46
N SER A 13 -4.74 -17.97 -1.29
CA SER A 13 -3.43 -17.37 -1.02
C SER A 13 -3.30 -15.94 -1.60
N LEU A 14 -4.27 -15.50 -2.41
CA LEU A 14 -4.22 -14.24 -3.15
C LEU A 14 -4.96 -13.10 -2.43
N LEU A 15 -6.23 -13.30 -2.08
CA LEU A 15 -7.08 -12.29 -1.44
C LEU A 15 -7.07 -12.43 0.08
N LYS A 16 -6.87 -13.64 0.61
CA LYS A 16 -6.81 -13.87 2.06
C LYS A 16 -5.40 -13.70 2.62
N VAL A 17 -5.05 -12.45 2.94
CA VAL A 17 -3.76 -12.09 3.56
C VAL A 17 -3.48 -12.68 4.96
N SER A 18 -4.45 -13.41 5.53
CA SER A 18 -4.31 -14.17 6.78
C SER A 18 -4.11 -15.68 6.55
N SER A 19 -3.86 -16.10 5.31
CA SER A 19 -3.41 -17.45 4.98
C SER A 19 -2.17 -17.83 5.82
N PRO A 20 -2.03 -19.09 6.25
CA PRO A 20 -0.87 -19.52 7.03
C PRO A 20 0.44 -19.24 6.30
N CYS A 21 1.39 -18.60 6.97
CA CYS A 21 2.73 -18.35 6.43
C CYS A 21 3.73 -18.15 7.57
N PRO A 22 4.52 -19.16 7.95
CA PRO A 22 5.48 -19.07 9.04
C PRO A 22 6.49 -17.93 8.86
N ALA A 23 7.00 -17.72 7.64
CA ALA A 23 7.92 -16.62 7.34
C ALA A 23 7.29 -15.24 7.61
N PHE A 24 6.07 -15.00 7.12
CA PHE A 24 5.35 -13.75 7.39
C PHE A 24 5.07 -13.55 8.88
N LYS A 25 4.71 -14.62 9.60
CA LYS A 25 4.47 -14.56 11.05
C LYS A 25 5.73 -14.10 11.79
N ARG A 26 6.92 -14.64 11.45
CA ARG A 26 8.19 -14.20 12.04
C ARG A 26 8.46 -12.73 11.78
N LEU A 27 8.35 -12.28 10.52
CA LEU A 27 8.56 -10.87 10.16
C LEU A 27 7.62 -9.92 10.91
N VAL A 28 6.35 -10.31 11.11
CA VAL A 28 5.41 -9.52 11.92
C VAL A 28 5.79 -9.53 13.41
N THR A 29 6.27 -10.66 13.94
CA THR A 29 6.80 -10.73 15.31
C THR A 29 8.02 -9.82 15.48
N ASP A 30 8.92 -9.78 14.50
CA ASP A 30 10.07 -8.87 14.54
C ASP A 30 9.62 -7.41 14.50
N ALA A 31 8.66 -7.08 13.62
CA ALA A 31 8.08 -5.74 13.52
C ALA A 31 7.33 -5.32 14.81
N LEU A 32 6.69 -6.26 15.51
CA LEU A 32 6.06 -6.02 16.80
C LEU A 32 7.08 -5.67 17.89
N ASN A 33 8.30 -6.19 17.81
CA ASN A 33 9.36 -5.94 18.79
C ASN A 33 10.26 -4.75 18.41
N ALA A 34 10.02 -4.10 17.27
CA ALA A 34 10.76 -2.91 16.87
C ALA A 34 10.37 -1.68 17.69
N ASP A 35 11.29 -0.71 17.80
CA ASP A 35 11.10 0.54 18.56
C ASP A 35 9.83 1.28 18.15
N SER A 36 9.48 1.27 16.85
CA SER A 36 8.27 1.92 16.34
C SER A 36 6.98 1.35 16.95
N ALA A 37 6.91 0.03 17.18
CA ALA A 37 5.77 -0.62 17.81
C ALA A 37 5.75 -0.41 19.33
N VAL A 38 6.92 -0.42 19.96
CA VAL A 38 7.08 -0.07 21.39
C VAL A 38 6.60 1.35 21.64
N ASP A 39 7.05 2.30 20.83
CA ASP A 39 6.70 3.71 20.96
C ASP A 39 5.23 3.98 20.68
N PHE A 40 4.65 3.33 19.66
CA PHE A 40 3.22 3.39 19.41
C PHE A 40 2.41 2.89 20.61
N ALA A 41 2.75 1.70 21.12
CA ALA A 41 2.03 1.09 22.23
C ALA A 41 2.16 1.92 23.52
N ARG A 42 3.33 2.52 23.79
CA ARG A 42 3.54 3.45 24.90
C ARG A 42 2.66 4.70 24.80
N ARG A 43 2.56 5.30 23.61
CA ARG A 43 1.70 6.48 23.39
C ARG A 43 0.22 6.17 23.59
N GLU A 44 -0.20 4.94 23.27
CA GLU A 44 -1.60 4.51 23.43
C GLU A 44 -1.91 3.90 24.81
N LEU A 45 -1.02 3.94 25.80
CA LEU A 45 -1.31 3.47 27.17
C LEU A 45 -2.65 3.98 27.76
N PRO A 46 -3.09 5.23 27.53
CA PRO A 46 -4.42 5.68 27.95
C PRO A 46 -5.56 4.82 27.38
N LEU A 47 -5.47 4.40 26.11
CA LEU A 47 -6.42 3.48 25.49
C LEU A 47 -6.40 2.12 26.18
N TYR A 48 -5.22 1.56 26.44
CA TYR A 48 -5.08 0.27 27.14
C TYR A 48 -5.74 0.30 28.52
N ASN A 49 -5.52 1.37 29.28
CA ASN A 49 -6.12 1.56 30.60
C ASN A 49 -7.64 1.63 30.54
N THR A 50 -8.21 2.28 29.52
CA THR A 50 -9.66 2.31 29.32
C THR A 50 -10.19 0.93 28.92
N LEU A 51 -9.54 0.25 27.97
CA LEU A 51 -9.93 -1.09 27.53
C LEU A 51 -9.87 -2.11 28.67
N GLN A 52 -8.88 -2.04 29.54
CA GLN A 52 -8.76 -2.90 30.73
C GLN A 52 -9.90 -2.70 31.73
N LYS A 53 -10.48 -1.50 31.83
CA LYS A 53 -11.62 -1.24 32.74
C LYS A 53 -12.94 -1.82 32.24
N ILE A 54 -13.07 -2.02 30.92
CA ILE A 54 -14.31 -2.41 30.26
C ILE A 54 -14.29 -3.84 29.70
N SER A 55 -13.17 -4.55 29.85
CA SER A 55 -12.96 -5.89 29.31
C SER A 55 -11.97 -6.69 30.18
N ASP A 56 -11.76 -7.96 29.85
CA ASP A 56 -10.79 -8.82 30.53
C ASP A 56 -9.32 -8.58 30.08
N LEU A 57 -9.04 -7.46 29.40
CA LEU A 57 -7.70 -7.12 28.93
C LEU A 57 -6.70 -7.03 30.09
N LYS A 58 -5.69 -7.90 30.05
CA LYS A 58 -4.51 -7.83 30.91
C LYS A 58 -3.30 -7.50 30.04
N PHE A 59 -2.53 -6.50 30.46
CA PHE A 59 -1.30 -6.10 29.77
C PHE A 59 -0.22 -5.68 30.76
N VAL A 60 1.04 -5.81 30.35
CA VAL A 60 2.22 -5.39 31.11
C VAL A 60 2.63 -3.98 30.63
N PRO A 61 2.54 -2.93 31.49
CA PRO A 61 2.84 -1.55 31.08
C PRO A 61 4.27 -1.31 30.58
N GLU A 62 5.24 -2.11 31.01
CA GLU A 62 6.65 -2.02 30.60
C GLU A 62 6.87 -2.56 29.17
N GLN A 63 5.99 -3.45 28.71
CA GLN A 63 6.06 -4.11 27.40
C GLN A 63 4.68 -4.09 26.70
N PRO A 64 4.07 -2.91 26.50
CA PRO A 64 2.69 -2.81 26.03
C PRO A 64 2.54 -3.31 24.58
N HIS A 65 3.61 -3.26 23.77
CA HIS A 65 3.62 -3.74 22.39
C HIS A 65 3.30 -5.22 22.25
N LEU A 66 3.66 -6.05 23.24
CA LEU A 66 3.33 -7.48 23.26
C LEU A 66 1.82 -7.74 23.37
N HIS A 67 1.05 -6.73 23.77
CA HIS A 67 -0.40 -6.81 23.97
C HIS A 67 -1.21 -6.08 22.89
N LEU A 68 -0.55 -5.55 21.86
CA LEU A 68 -1.22 -4.89 20.72
C LEU A 68 -2.25 -5.77 20.04
N THR A 69 -2.01 -7.08 19.95
CA THR A 69 -2.97 -8.02 19.33
C THR A 69 -4.31 -8.02 20.06
N ALA A 70 -4.30 -8.07 21.40
CA ALA A 70 -5.52 -8.04 22.20
C ALA A 70 -6.24 -6.68 22.09
N VAL A 71 -5.47 -5.59 22.05
CA VAL A 71 -6.04 -4.24 21.82
C VAL A 71 -6.70 -4.15 20.44
N TRP A 72 -6.08 -4.69 19.40
CA TRP A 72 -6.66 -4.71 18.06
C TRP A 72 -7.96 -5.52 17.98
N GLU A 73 -8.04 -6.66 18.65
CA GLU A 73 -9.24 -7.49 18.69
C GLU A 73 -10.42 -6.76 19.35
N LEU A 74 -10.18 -6.10 20.48
CA LEU A 74 -11.20 -5.26 21.14
C LEU A 74 -11.59 -4.07 20.26
N CYS A 75 -10.61 -3.38 19.68
CA CYS A 75 -10.86 -2.21 18.86
C CYS A 75 -11.59 -2.51 17.56
N ASP A 76 -11.44 -3.72 16.99
CA ASP A 76 -12.22 -4.15 15.82
C ASP A 76 -13.72 -4.16 16.13
N VAL A 77 -14.10 -4.72 17.29
CA VAL A 77 -15.49 -4.74 17.78
C VAL A 77 -15.99 -3.33 18.05
N LEU A 78 -15.20 -2.50 18.74
CA LEU A 78 -15.60 -1.12 19.06
C LEU A 78 -15.71 -0.25 17.80
N TYR A 79 -14.88 -0.48 16.79
CA TYR A 79 -14.95 0.21 15.51
C TYR A 79 -16.26 -0.10 14.78
N VAL A 80 -16.66 -1.39 14.72
CA VAL A 80 -17.96 -1.80 14.17
C VAL A 80 -19.09 -1.16 14.96
N TRP A 81 -19.02 -1.20 16.30
CA TRP A 81 -20.08 -0.66 17.16
C TRP A 81 -20.26 0.85 16.96
N SER A 82 -19.15 1.59 16.87
CA SER A 82 -19.15 3.02 16.57
C SER A 82 -19.73 3.31 15.18
N TYR A 83 -19.37 2.51 14.17
CA TYR A 83 -19.86 2.67 12.80
C TYR A 83 -21.38 2.49 12.68
N LEU A 84 -21.95 1.51 13.38
CA LEU A 84 -23.38 1.21 13.33
C LEU A 84 -24.26 2.28 14.00
N LYS A 85 -23.67 3.22 14.76
CA LYS A 85 -24.37 4.31 15.48
C LYS A 85 -25.65 3.82 16.19
N PRO A 86 -25.55 2.87 17.13
CA PRO A 86 -26.71 2.35 17.85
C PRO A 86 -27.39 3.49 18.64
N ASN A 87 -28.69 3.33 18.90
CA ASN A 87 -29.50 4.32 19.63
C ASN A 87 -29.05 4.54 21.08
N THR A 88 -28.25 3.64 21.64
CA THR A 88 -27.70 3.75 22.98
C THR A 88 -26.23 3.34 22.91
N VAL A 89 -25.36 4.29 23.23
CA VAL A 89 -23.91 4.10 23.30
C VAL A 89 -23.51 4.28 24.77
N PRO A 90 -22.71 3.38 25.36
CA PRO A 90 -22.21 3.59 26.71
C PRO A 90 -21.35 4.85 26.80
N ASP A 91 -21.39 5.56 27.93
CA ASP A 91 -20.66 6.82 28.14
C ASP A 91 -19.14 6.69 27.95
N TRP A 92 -18.60 5.48 28.16
CA TRP A 92 -17.17 5.21 27.98
C TRP A 92 -16.76 5.07 26.50
N LEU A 93 -17.68 4.85 25.57
CA LEU A 93 -17.40 4.80 24.12
C LEU A 93 -17.43 6.21 23.53
N ASP A 94 -16.56 7.06 24.06
CA ASP A 94 -16.42 8.46 23.65
C ASP A 94 -15.51 8.61 22.41
N ALA A 95 -15.35 9.86 21.94
CA ALA A 95 -14.50 10.18 20.80
C ALA A 95 -13.02 9.79 21.02
N SER A 96 -12.54 9.78 22.27
CA SER A 96 -11.17 9.40 22.60
C SER A 96 -10.96 7.91 22.35
N VAL A 97 -11.86 7.05 22.86
CA VAL A 97 -11.81 5.59 22.64
C VAL A 97 -11.96 5.25 21.16
N VAL A 98 -12.94 5.86 20.48
CA VAL A 98 -13.16 5.63 19.04
C VAL A 98 -11.92 6.02 18.23
N SER A 99 -11.34 7.20 18.49
CA SER A 99 -10.14 7.65 17.77
C SER A 99 -8.91 6.79 18.10
N GLY A 100 -8.73 6.39 19.36
CA GLY A 100 -7.67 5.47 19.79
C GLY A 100 -7.77 4.12 19.09
N CYS A 101 -8.97 3.55 19.02
CA CYS A 101 -9.19 2.31 18.30
C CYS A 101 -8.96 2.43 16.79
N SER A 102 -9.38 3.53 16.18
CA SER A 102 -9.08 3.81 14.77
C SER A 102 -7.56 3.90 14.50
N ARG A 103 -6.80 4.56 15.39
CA ARG A 103 -5.33 4.61 15.31
C ARG A 103 -4.71 3.23 15.52
N ALA A 104 -5.17 2.47 16.50
CA ALA A 104 -4.66 1.12 16.78
C ALA A 104 -4.87 0.17 15.58
N LEU A 105 -6.05 0.19 14.97
CA LEU A 105 -6.35 -0.62 13.78
C LEU A 105 -5.60 -0.14 12.54
N SER A 106 -5.41 1.17 12.37
CA SER A 106 -4.58 1.71 11.29
C SER A 106 -3.12 1.24 11.45
N PHE A 107 -2.59 1.31 12.68
CA PHE A 107 -1.24 0.85 13.00
C PHE A 107 -1.06 -0.66 12.79
N LYS A 108 -2.08 -1.49 13.07
CA LYS A 108 -2.08 -2.92 12.71
C LYS A 108 -1.77 -3.14 11.23
N GLN A 109 -2.41 -2.37 10.34
CA GLN A 109 -2.18 -2.49 8.90
C GLN A 109 -0.79 -1.98 8.51
N GLN A 110 -0.38 -0.83 9.04
CA GLN A 110 0.96 -0.27 8.81
C GLN A 110 2.05 -1.27 9.20
N LEU A 111 1.98 -1.81 10.42
CA LEU A 111 2.97 -2.74 10.95
C LEU A 111 3.07 -4.01 10.10
N ARG A 112 1.93 -4.61 9.75
CA ARG A 112 1.86 -5.87 8.98
C ARG A 112 2.38 -5.73 7.56
N PHE A 113 2.44 -4.52 7.01
CA PHE A 113 2.82 -4.26 5.62
C PHE A 113 3.87 -3.15 5.51
N SER A 114 4.73 -3.03 6.53
CA SER A 114 5.70 -1.94 6.71
C SER A 114 6.97 -2.07 5.87
N SER A 115 7.24 -3.24 5.28
CA SER A 115 8.49 -3.50 4.58
C SER A 115 8.29 -4.29 3.27
N PRO A 116 9.26 -4.22 2.33
CA PRO A 116 9.26 -5.05 1.14
C PRO A 116 9.19 -6.55 1.46
N SER A 117 9.88 -7.02 2.49
CA SER A 117 9.84 -8.44 2.90
C SER A 117 8.44 -8.89 3.33
N LEU A 118 7.71 -8.02 4.05
CA LEU A 118 6.33 -8.29 4.46
C LEU A 118 5.37 -8.25 3.27
N THR A 119 5.46 -7.20 2.44
CA THR A 119 4.54 -7.04 1.30
C THR A 119 4.81 -8.05 0.19
N ARG A 120 6.06 -8.50 -0.01
CA ARG A 120 6.44 -9.59 -0.93
C ARG A 120 5.63 -10.86 -0.68
N LEU A 121 5.36 -11.20 0.57
CA LEU A 121 4.60 -12.40 0.96
C LEU A 121 3.07 -12.16 0.98
N ARG A 122 2.59 -10.94 0.72
CA ARG A 122 1.16 -10.57 0.82
C ARG A 122 0.68 -9.71 -0.33
N GLY A 123 0.88 -8.39 -0.27
CA GLY A 123 0.40 -7.48 -1.31
C GLY A 123 1.00 -7.78 -2.70
N GLY A 124 2.25 -8.27 -2.74
CA GLY A 124 2.99 -8.61 -3.94
C GLY A 124 2.24 -9.59 -4.86
N PRO A 125 1.85 -10.78 -4.39
CA PRO A 125 1.05 -11.73 -5.18
C PRO A 125 -0.16 -11.10 -5.87
N LEU A 126 -0.92 -10.24 -5.19
CA LEU A 126 -2.08 -9.57 -5.79
C LEU A 126 -1.65 -8.51 -6.81
N VAL A 127 -0.60 -7.73 -6.55
CA VAL A 127 -0.04 -6.78 -7.53
C VAL A 127 0.43 -7.53 -8.78
N ALA A 128 1.18 -8.61 -8.62
CA ALA A 128 1.65 -9.49 -9.69
C ALA A 128 0.50 -10.00 -10.57
N HIS A 129 -0.52 -10.59 -9.93
CA HIS A 129 -1.71 -11.11 -10.60
C HIS A 129 -2.46 -10.01 -11.37
N VAL A 130 -2.64 -8.84 -10.78
CA VAL A 130 -3.34 -7.72 -11.41
C VAL A 130 -2.56 -7.18 -12.61
N LEU A 131 -1.23 -7.04 -12.52
CA LEU A 131 -0.41 -6.60 -13.64
C LEU A 131 -0.45 -7.60 -14.81
N ASP A 132 -0.31 -8.90 -14.53
CA ASP A 132 -0.45 -9.95 -15.56
C ASP A 132 -1.85 -9.95 -16.19
N MET A 133 -2.90 -9.78 -15.39
CA MET A 133 -4.27 -9.65 -15.90
C MET A 133 -4.41 -8.42 -16.83
N LEU A 134 -3.86 -7.26 -16.45
CA LEU A 134 -3.90 -6.05 -17.28
C LEU A 134 -3.15 -6.25 -18.60
N ARG A 135 -1.97 -6.91 -18.58
CA ARG A 135 -1.19 -7.21 -19.78
C ARG A 135 -1.91 -8.17 -20.73
N ARG A 136 -2.51 -9.24 -20.21
CA ARG A 136 -3.31 -10.17 -21.02
C ARG A 136 -4.51 -9.48 -21.65
N ARG A 137 -5.17 -8.59 -20.90
CA ARG A 137 -6.29 -7.79 -21.41
C ARG A 137 -5.84 -6.80 -22.47
N SER A 138 -4.65 -6.22 -22.32
CA SER A 138 -4.14 -5.28 -23.31
C SER A 138 -3.93 -5.95 -24.68
N ALA A 139 -3.32 -7.14 -24.68
CA ALA A 139 -3.07 -7.92 -25.89
C ALA A 139 -4.36 -8.36 -26.62
N ILE A 140 -5.44 -8.66 -25.89
CA ILE A 140 -6.73 -9.01 -26.51
C ILE A 140 -7.34 -7.82 -27.26
N LEU A 141 -7.19 -6.61 -26.73
CA LEU A 141 -7.70 -5.41 -27.39
C LEU A 141 -6.85 -5.04 -28.61
N ASP A 142 -5.54 -5.28 -28.57
CA ASP A 142 -4.65 -5.12 -29.74
C ASP A 142 -5.04 -6.10 -30.86
N HIS A 143 -5.36 -7.36 -30.53
CA HIS A 143 -5.79 -8.38 -31.50
C HIS A 143 -7.21 -8.23 -32.05
N ARG A 144 -8.01 -7.28 -31.56
CA ARG A 144 -9.25 -6.90 -32.26
C ARG A 144 -8.95 -6.13 -33.55
N ASN A 145 -7.72 -5.62 -33.73
CA ASN A 145 -7.30 -4.89 -34.92
C ASN A 145 -6.24 -5.61 -35.78
N THR A 146 -5.60 -6.69 -35.32
CA THR A 146 -4.65 -7.50 -36.13
C THR A 146 -4.55 -8.98 -35.69
N PRO A 147 -4.35 -9.95 -36.61
CA PRO A 147 -4.24 -11.37 -36.28
C PRO A 147 -3.02 -11.68 -35.39
N PRO A 148 -3.04 -12.76 -34.58
CA PRO A 148 -1.95 -13.04 -33.67
C PRO A 148 -0.68 -13.48 -34.43
N PRO A 149 0.50 -12.92 -34.10
CA PRO A 149 1.75 -13.42 -34.63
C PRO A 149 2.07 -14.75 -33.96
N THR A 150 2.31 -15.77 -34.78
CA THR A 150 2.87 -17.06 -34.37
C THR A 150 4.30 -16.85 -33.89
N GLY A 151 4.50 -16.96 -32.56
CA GLY A 151 5.82 -17.03 -31.95
C GLY A 151 6.26 -15.75 -31.25
N SER A 152 5.86 -15.56 -30.00
CA SER A 152 6.70 -14.86 -29.03
C SER A 152 6.89 -15.75 -27.81
N THR A 153 8.15 -16.13 -27.60
CA THR A 153 8.62 -16.92 -26.49
C THR A 153 8.82 -16.02 -25.27
N ASP A 154 8.13 -16.37 -24.19
CA ASP A 154 8.59 -16.34 -22.80
C ASP A 154 9.09 -14.98 -22.24
N ASN A 155 8.17 -14.19 -21.68
CA ASN A 155 8.43 -13.05 -20.80
C ASN A 155 7.27 -12.85 -19.80
N THR A 156 6.59 -13.94 -19.43
CA THR A 156 5.36 -13.90 -18.65
C THR A 156 5.68 -13.67 -17.17
N PHE A 157 4.90 -12.80 -16.51
CA PHE A 157 4.96 -12.57 -15.07
C PHE A 157 4.43 -13.85 -14.37
N SER A 158 5.29 -14.86 -14.28
CA SER A 158 4.91 -16.21 -13.84
C SER A 158 4.74 -16.25 -12.32
N PHE A 159 3.50 -16.12 -11.86
CA PHE A 159 3.11 -16.64 -10.55
C PHE A 159 2.83 -18.14 -10.72
N VAL A 160 3.64 -18.99 -10.10
CA VAL A 160 3.59 -20.44 -10.32
C VAL A 160 2.59 -21.09 -9.36
N ASN A 161 1.41 -21.39 -9.90
CA ASN A 161 0.99 -22.77 -10.06
C ASN A 161 0.29 -22.80 -11.41
N SER A 162 0.77 -23.66 -12.31
CA SER A 162 0.26 -23.80 -13.66
C SER A 162 -1.27 -23.81 -13.64
N ALA A 163 -1.85 -22.72 -14.14
CA ALA A 163 -3.23 -22.71 -14.60
C ALA A 163 -3.39 -23.96 -15.48
N LEU A 164 -4.25 -24.87 -15.06
CA LEU A 164 -4.86 -25.80 -16.00
C LEU A 164 -5.41 -24.94 -17.14
N ASP A 165 -5.16 -25.39 -18.36
CA ASP A 165 -5.53 -24.68 -19.58
C ASP A 165 -6.99 -24.20 -19.50
N GLY A 166 -7.21 -22.87 -19.44
CA GLY A 166 -8.55 -22.26 -19.35
C GLY A 166 -8.94 -21.54 -18.05
N THR A 167 -8.28 -21.75 -16.90
CA THR A 167 -8.61 -21.06 -15.63
C THR A 167 -7.49 -20.10 -15.17
N ASP A 168 -7.81 -19.11 -14.33
CA ASP A 168 -6.81 -18.25 -13.67
C ASP A 168 -6.40 -18.82 -12.28
N PRO A 169 -5.44 -18.21 -11.55
CA PRO A 169 -5.03 -18.67 -10.21
C PRO A 169 -6.12 -18.68 -9.13
N LEU A 170 -7.31 -18.14 -9.42
CA LEU A 170 -8.49 -18.16 -8.55
C LEU A 170 -9.55 -19.17 -9.06
N ASP A 171 -9.18 -20.05 -9.97
CA ASP A 171 -10.07 -20.98 -10.67
C ASP A 171 -11.22 -20.29 -11.43
N VAL A 172 -11.03 -19.01 -11.80
CA VAL A 172 -12.01 -18.26 -12.58
C VAL A 172 -11.84 -18.61 -14.07
N PRO A 173 -12.91 -19.01 -14.78
CA PRO A 173 -12.85 -19.18 -16.21
C PRO A 173 -12.37 -17.90 -16.89
N LYS A 174 -11.38 -18.00 -17.78
CA LYS A 174 -10.89 -16.87 -18.57
C LYS A 174 -11.94 -16.47 -19.61
N GLU A 175 -12.97 -15.73 -19.20
CA GLU A 175 -14.01 -15.30 -20.13
C GLU A 175 -13.45 -14.29 -21.15
N LYS A 176 -13.52 -14.67 -22.43
CA LYS A 176 -13.17 -13.79 -23.55
C LYS A 176 -14.17 -12.62 -23.60
N GLY A 177 -13.71 -11.44 -23.18
CA GLY A 177 -14.47 -10.18 -23.37
C GLY A 177 -14.99 -9.51 -22.10
N SER A 178 -14.71 -10.05 -20.91
CA SER A 178 -15.00 -9.34 -19.65
C SER A 178 -14.31 -7.97 -19.63
N ARG A 179 -15.07 -6.90 -19.41
CA ARG A 179 -14.55 -5.51 -19.31
C ARG A 179 -14.29 -5.07 -17.86
N LEU A 180 -14.80 -5.82 -16.89
CA LEU A 180 -14.70 -5.52 -15.46
C LEU A 180 -14.38 -6.81 -14.70
N VAL A 181 -13.41 -6.73 -13.80
CA VAL A 181 -13.13 -7.77 -12.79
C VAL A 181 -13.22 -7.10 -11.43
N ALA A 182 -13.95 -7.71 -10.51
CA ALA A 182 -14.09 -7.23 -9.15
C ALA A 182 -13.59 -8.30 -8.19
N TYR A 183 -12.68 -7.90 -7.29
CA TYR A 183 -12.20 -8.73 -6.19
C TYR A 183 -12.85 -8.24 -4.90
N PHE A 184 -13.63 -9.10 -4.25
CA PHE A 184 -14.25 -8.81 -2.96
C PHE A 184 -13.40 -9.42 -1.86
N ALA A 185 -12.78 -8.58 -1.04
CA ALA A 185 -11.79 -9.00 -0.06
C ALA A 185 -11.92 -8.20 1.26
N HIS A 186 -10.82 -8.09 2.01
CA HIS A 186 -10.78 -7.42 3.31
C HIS A 186 -9.99 -6.11 3.26
N ASP A 187 -10.19 -5.27 4.26
CA ASP A 187 -9.40 -4.07 4.55
C ASP A 187 -7.87 -4.32 4.46
N SER A 188 -7.41 -5.42 5.05
CA SER A 188 -6.02 -5.85 5.06
C SER A 188 -5.51 -6.25 3.68
N THR A 189 -6.38 -6.69 2.77
CA THR A 189 -6.04 -6.94 1.36
C THR A 189 -5.74 -5.63 0.65
N LEU A 190 -6.57 -4.60 0.85
CA LEU A 190 -6.35 -3.26 0.29
C LEU A 190 -5.09 -2.64 0.86
N ALA A 191 -4.89 -2.70 2.18
CA ALA A 191 -3.68 -2.19 2.82
C ALA A 191 -2.42 -2.89 2.29
N ALA A 192 -2.43 -4.22 2.19
CA ALA A 192 -1.29 -4.96 1.64
C ALA A 192 -0.99 -4.56 0.18
N PHE A 193 -2.02 -4.49 -0.66
CA PHE A 193 -1.91 -4.11 -2.07
C PHE A 193 -1.34 -2.70 -2.25
N LEU A 194 -1.93 -1.72 -1.55
CA LEU A 194 -1.48 -0.32 -1.59
C LEU A 194 -0.08 -0.15 -0.99
N SER A 195 0.27 -0.90 0.05
CA SER A 195 1.61 -0.87 0.65
C SER A 195 2.66 -1.42 -0.29
N HIS A 196 2.36 -2.51 -1.03
CA HIS A 196 3.32 -3.04 -2.00
C HIS A 196 3.56 -2.08 -3.17
N LEU A 197 2.53 -1.30 -3.55
CA LEU A 197 2.63 -0.23 -4.54
C LEU A 197 3.25 1.07 -4.00
N SER A 198 3.61 1.11 -2.71
CA SER A 198 4.12 2.30 -2.01
C SER A 198 3.17 3.52 -2.07
N ILE A 199 1.86 3.28 -1.99
CA ILE A 199 0.79 4.31 -2.03
C ILE A 199 -0.24 4.16 -0.92
N PHE A 200 0.04 3.32 0.09
CA PHE A 200 -0.83 3.21 1.25
C PHE A 200 -0.76 4.50 2.08
N ASN A 201 -1.93 5.05 2.40
CA ASN A 201 -2.04 6.30 3.16
C ASN A 201 -1.93 6.10 4.69
N ASN A 202 -1.57 4.90 5.14
CA ASN A 202 -1.42 4.52 6.55
C ASN A 202 -2.71 4.54 7.37
N PHE A 203 -3.89 4.72 6.76
CA PHE A 203 -5.17 4.64 7.45
C PHE A 203 -5.85 3.29 7.21
N LEU A 204 -6.55 2.78 8.23
CA LEU A 204 -7.42 1.63 8.08
C LEU A 204 -8.38 1.85 6.90
N PRO A 205 -8.38 0.98 5.87
CA PRO A 205 -9.36 1.08 4.79
C PRO A 205 -10.78 0.96 5.36
N PRO A 206 -11.66 1.96 5.12
CA PRO A 206 -12.99 1.96 5.69
C PRO A 206 -13.89 0.90 5.04
N PHE A 207 -15.07 0.67 5.63
CA PHE A 207 -16.07 -0.23 5.06
C PHE A 207 -16.43 0.18 3.62
N ALA A 208 -16.53 -0.82 2.75
CA ALA A 208 -16.82 -0.67 1.33
C ALA A 208 -15.80 0.22 0.56
N ALA A 209 -14.60 0.41 1.10
CA ALA A 209 -13.51 1.03 0.35
C ALA A 209 -13.15 0.16 -0.88
N ALA A 210 -12.74 0.83 -1.96
CA ALA A 210 -12.39 0.17 -3.20
C ALA A 210 -11.17 0.83 -3.85
N VAL A 211 -10.21 0.02 -4.28
CA VAL A 211 -9.14 0.43 -5.18
C VAL A 211 -9.55 0.04 -6.60
N ILE A 212 -9.56 1.01 -7.51
CA ILE A 212 -10.02 0.85 -8.89
C ILE A 212 -8.83 1.12 -9.80
N LEU A 213 -8.52 0.16 -10.66
CA LEU A 213 -7.50 0.29 -11.70
C LEU A 213 -8.18 0.25 -13.06
N GLU A 214 -7.86 1.22 -13.90
CA GLU A 214 -8.43 1.33 -15.23
C GLU A 214 -7.33 1.28 -16.28
N LEU A 215 -7.50 0.43 -17.28
CA LEU A 215 -6.60 0.27 -18.40
C LEU A 215 -7.03 1.19 -19.56
N TYR A 216 -6.12 2.08 -19.96
CA TYR A 216 -6.26 3.02 -21.06
C TYR A 216 -5.15 2.82 -22.08
N TYR A 217 -5.29 3.49 -23.22
CA TYR A 217 -4.30 3.55 -24.29
C TYR A 217 -4.04 5.01 -24.61
N ASP A 218 -2.78 5.36 -24.80
CA ASP A 218 -2.44 6.68 -25.35
C ASP A 218 -2.57 6.71 -26.87
N GLN A 219 -2.16 7.84 -27.46
CA GLN A 219 -2.23 8.04 -28.91
C GLN A 219 -1.28 7.15 -29.70
N THR A 220 -0.24 6.59 -29.06
CA THR A 220 0.69 5.63 -29.69
C THR A 220 0.20 4.18 -29.56
N GLY A 221 -0.88 3.96 -28.82
CA GLY A 221 -1.41 2.62 -28.54
C GLY A 221 -0.70 1.94 -27.37
N ASP A 222 0.09 2.67 -26.58
CA ASP A 222 0.75 2.10 -25.42
C ASP A 222 -0.23 2.00 -24.24
N PRO A 223 -0.31 0.83 -23.56
CA PRO A 223 -1.22 0.63 -22.44
C PRO A 223 -0.76 1.43 -21.21
N GLN A 224 -1.69 2.17 -20.61
CA GLN A 224 -1.50 2.97 -19.40
C GLN A 224 -2.57 2.65 -18.35
N VAL A 225 -2.23 2.80 -17.07
CA VAL A 225 -3.08 2.46 -15.94
C VAL A 225 -3.35 3.70 -15.11
N ARG A 226 -4.62 3.94 -14.81
CA ARG A 226 -5.06 4.94 -13.82
C ARG A 226 -5.44 4.24 -12.52
N PHE A 227 -4.98 4.77 -11.39
CA PHE A 227 -5.28 4.24 -10.05
C PHE A 227 -6.21 5.21 -9.32
N LEU A 228 -7.27 4.67 -8.74
CA LEU A 228 -8.27 5.42 -8.01
C LEU A 228 -8.59 4.71 -6.69
N TYR A 229 -8.89 5.48 -5.65
CA TYR A 229 -9.26 4.97 -4.34
C TYR A 229 -10.52 5.66 -3.82
N ARG A 230 -11.56 4.86 -3.65
CA ARG A 230 -12.81 5.29 -3.02
C ARG A 230 -12.78 4.85 -1.57
N ASN A 231 -12.70 5.81 -0.65
CA ASN A 231 -12.62 5.56 0.79
C ASN A 231 -13.80 6.16 1.58
N GLY A 232 -14.88 6.54 0.89
CA GLY A 232 -16.04 7.14 1.52
C GLY A 232 -17.23 7.19 0.60
N THR A 233 -18.39 7.38 1.20
CA THR A 233 -19.67 7.57 0.51
C THR A 233 -20.31 8.91 0.81
N VAL A 234 -19.56 9.86 1.42
CA VAL A 234 -20.10 11.13 1.89
C VAL A 234 -20.88 11.80 0.74
N ASN A 235 -22.20 11.87 0.94
CA ASN A 235 -23.20 12.48 0.05
C ASN A 235 -23.30 11.90 -1.37
N GLY A 236 -22.86 10.66 -1.63
CA GLY A 236 -23.10 9.99 -2.92
C GLY A 236 -22.39 10.62 -4.13
N THR A 237 -21.55 11.63 -3.91
CA THR A 237 -20.89 12.46 -4.94
C THR A 237 -19.36 12.51 -4.82
N SER A 238 -18.76 11.82 -3.85
CA SER A 238 -17.30 11.82 -3.69
C SER A 238 -16.65 11.05 -4.84
N GLU A 239 -16.12 11.78 -5.82
CA GLU A 239 -15.22 11.26 -6.86
C GLU A 239 -14.08 10.45 -6.21
N PRO A 240 -13.70 9.29 -6.77
CA PRO A 240 -12.57 8.53 -6.28
C PRO A 240 -11.28 9.36 -6.25
N ILE A 241 -10.49 9.18 -5.19
CA ILE A 241 -9.19 9.86 -5.04
C ILE A 241 -8.22 9.26 -6.03
N GLN A 242 -7.60 10.06 -6.88
CA GLN A 242 -6.55 9.58 -7.78
C GLN A 242 -5.30 9.23 -6.98
N LEU A 243 -4.78 8.02 -7.20
CA LEU A 243 -3.53 7.54 -6.61
C LEU A 243 -2.41 7.56 -7.65
N TRP A 244 -1.17 7.73 -7.18
CA TRP A 244 0.02 7.77 -8.02
C TRP A 244 1.13 6.89 -7.44
N PRO A 245 1.39 5.70 -8.02
CA PRO A 245 2.50 4.84 -7.60
C PRO A 245 3.85 5.54 -7.78
N ALA A 246 4.71 5.47 -6.77
CA ALA A 246 6.06 6.06 -6.82
C ALA A 246 6.91 5.52 -7.99
N ALA A 247 6.65 4.27 -8.40
CA ALA A 247 7.24 3.63 -9.58
C ALA A 247 7.00 4.40 -10.90
N CYS A 248 5.97 5.23 -10.95
CA CYS A 248 5.56 5.98 -12.14
C CYS A 248 6.28 7.32 -12.32
N GLY A 249 7.20 7.67 -11.41
CA GLY A 249 7.96 8.92 -11.43
C GLY A 249 7.34 10.02 -10.56
N GLU A 250 7.86 11.25 -10.68
CA GLU A 250 7.37 12.39 -9.90
C GLU A 250 5.96 12.81 -10.31
N ALA A 251 5.15 13.21 -9.33
CA ALA A 251 3.76 13.62 -9.54
C ALA A 251 3.60 15.01 -10.19
N THR A 252 4.68 15.61 -10.72
CA THR A 252 4.75 17.01 -11.14
C THR A 252 4.20 17.29 -12.54
N ASN A 253 3.79 16.25 -13.30
CA ASN A 253 3.25 16.43 -14.66
C ASN A 253 2.23 15.34 -15.05
N VAL A 254 1.17 15.20 -14.26
CA VAL A 254 0.37 13.97 -14.20
C VAL A 254 -0.89 14.07 -15.06
N SER A 255 -0.84 13.44 -16.23
CA SER A 255 -2.03 13.03 -16.99
C SER A 255 -2.93 12.05 -16.21
N GLY A 256 -2.45 11.53 -15.08
CA GLY A 256 -3.15 10.58 -14.21
C GLY A 256 -2.96 9.12 -14.61
N PHE A 257 -2.11 8.87 -15.61
CA PHE A 257 -1.89 7.57 -16.19
C PHE A 257 -0.42 7.16 -16.07
N CYS A 258 -0.19 5.89 -15.72
CA CYS A 258 1.13 5.29 -15.62
C CYS A 258 1.28 4.16 -16.63
N ARG A 259 2.36 4.17 -17.43
CA ARG A 259 2.58 3.12 -18.43
C ARG A 259 2.64 1.75 -17.76
N LEU A 260 1.91 0.77 -18.32
CA LEU A 260 1.86 -0.59 -17.79
C LEU A 260 3.26 -1.22 -17.75
N ALA A 261 4.09 -0.98 -18.77
CA ALA A 261 5.47 -1.46 -18.83
C ALA A 261 6.35 -0.90 -17.70
N THR A 262 6.09 0.34 -17.25
CA THR A 262 6.82 0.95 -16.13
C THR A 262 6.48 0.25 -14.81
N LEU A 263 5.20 -0.07 -14.58
CA LEU A 263 4.76 -0.82 -13.42
C LEU A 263 5.34 -2.24 -13.42
N GLU A 264 5.25 -2.95 -14.54
CA GLU A 264 5.80 -4.30 -14.66
C GLU A 264 7.30 -4.34 -14.40
N ALA A 265 8.07 -3.37 -14.95
CA ALA A 265 9.49 -3.28 -14.69
C ALA A 265 9.80 -3.02 -13.21
N ALA A 266 9.03 -2.15 -12.55
CA ALA A 266 9.25 -1.79 -11.16
C ALA A 266 8.90 -2.91 -10.16
N PHE A 267 7.85 -3.69 -10.45
CA PHE A 267 7.38 -4.77 -9.57
C PHE A 267 7.88 -6.16 -10.00
N LYS A 268 8.73 -6.24 -11.03
CA LYS A 268 9.34 -7.51 -11.46
C LYS A 268 10.11 -8.13 -10.30
N ASN A 269 9.78 -9.38 -9.97
CA ASN A 269 10.43 -10.15 -8.91
C ASN A 269 10.32 -9.55 -7.49
N THR A 270 9.40 -8.61 -7.24
CA THR A 270 9.17 -8.06 -5.90
C THR A 270 8.13 -8.86 -5.11
N ALA A 271 7.32 -9.66 -5.79
CA ALA A 271 6.36 -10.60 -5.21
C ALA A 271 6.97 -11.99 -5.00
N SER A 272 6.42 -12.73 -4.05
CA SER A 272 6.63 -14.18 -3.96
C SER A 272 6.07 -14.86 -5.22
N SER A 273 6.88 -15.70 -5.86
CA SER A 273 6.48 -16.50 -7.02
C SER A 273 5.83 -17.82 -6.63
N ASP A 274 6.12 -18.30 -5.42
CA ASP A 274 5.58 -19.53 -4.82
C ASP A 274 5.47 -19.30 -3.30
N LEU A 275 4.25 -19.00 -2.84
CA LEU A 275 3.98 -18.75 -1.43
C LEU A 275 4.13 -20.01 -0.58
N ASP A 276 3.88 -21.20 -1.13
CA ASP A 276 4.00 -22.45 -0.37
C ASP A 276 5.46 -22.72 -0.01
N VAL A 277 6.38 -22.44 -0.94
CA VAL A 277 7.83 -22.54 -0.70
C VAL A 277 8.32 -21.37 0.15
N ASP A 278 8.04 -20.13 -0.27
CA ASP A 278 8.61 -18.93 0.37
C ASP A 278 8.16 -18.75 1.83
N CYS A 279 6.97 -19.24 2.18
CA CYS A 279 6.49 -19.21 3.56
C CYS A 279 7.21 -20.21 4.49
N LEU A 280 7.83 -21.24 3.93
CA LEU A 280 8.58 -22.27 4.66
C LEU A 280 10.07 -21.96 4.77
N LEU A 281 10.60 -21.03 3.97
CA LEU A 281 12.02 -20.70 3.96
C LEU A 281 12.49 -20.21 5.35
N PRO A 282 13.62 -20.73 5.88
CA PRO A 282 14.31 -20.13 7.01
C PRO A 282 14.99 -18.81 6.60
N GLU A 283 15.41 -18.02 7.58
CA GLU A 283 15.84 -16.61 7.53
C GLU A 283 16.98 -16.25 6.52
N SER A 284 17.52 -17.21 5.78
CA SER A 284 18.80 -17.09 5.06
C SER A 284 18.71 -16.65 3.60
N LEU A 285 17.84 -15.69 3.24
CA LEU A 285 17.99 -14.95 1.98
C LEU A 285 18.43 -13.51 2.28
N PRO A 286 19.44 -12.99 1.55
CA PRO A 286 19.93 -11.64 1.77
C PRO A 286 18.78 -10.66 1.62
N LYS A 287 18.72 -9.66 2.49
CA LYS A 287 17.85 -8.49 2.36
C LYS A 287 17.83 -8.09 0.88
N LEU A 288 16.71 -8.29 0.19
CA LEU A 288 16.55 -7.83 -1.17
C LEU A 288 16.82 -6.34 -1.09
N ALA A 289 17.94 -5.90 -1.67
CA ALA A 289 18.35 -4.52 -1.58
C ALA A 289 17.17 -3.68 -2.09
N ALA A 290 16.64 -2.81 -1.22
CA ALA A 290 15.90 -1.66 -1.72
C ALA A 290 16.76 -1.03 -2.81
N PRO A 291 16.18 -0.58 -3.94
CA PRO A 291 16.96 0.10 -4.96
C PRO A 291 17.74 1.20 -4.26
N ALA A 292 19.07 1.03 -4.20
CA ALA A 292 19.94 2.05 -3.68
C ALA A 292 19.72 3.25 -4.58
N LEU A 293 19.06 4.29 -4.06
CA LEU A 293 19.21 5.60 -4.66
C LEU A 293 20.70 5.88 -4.62
N SER A 294 21.31 5.84 -5.80
CA SER A 294 22.64 6.37 -6.04
C SER A 294 22.72 7.75 -5.39
N PRO A 295 23.73 8.04 -4.54
CA PRO A 295 24.02 9.40 -4.13
C PRO A 295 24.60 10.14 -5.34
N ALA A 296 23.74 10.43 -6.31
CA ALA A 296 24.06 11.27 -7.43
C ALA A 296 24.15 12.70 -6.91
N HIS A 297 25.37 13.08 -6.54
CA HIS A 297 25.87 14.45 -6.46
C HIS A 297 25.29 15.33 -5.34
N CYS A 298 25.65 15.02 -4.09
CA CYS A 298 25.95 16.07 -3.12
C CYS A 298 27.27 16.74 -3.51
N THR A 299 27.28 17.51 -4.60
CA THR A 299 28.35 18.48 -4.84
C THR A 299 28.11 19.63 -3.88
N ILE A 300 28.96 19.73 -2.85
CA ILE A 300 29.09 20.94 -2.05
C ILE A 300 29.65 22.02 -2.99
N SER A 301 28.77 22.76 -3.66
CA SER A 301 29.16 24.02 -4.27
C SER A 301 29.27 25.04 -3.16
N ALA A 302 30.49 25.26 -2.67
CA ALA A 302 30.84 26.45 -1.93
C ALA A 302 30.66 27.66 -2.87
N PHE A 303 29.53 28.35 -2.78
CA PHE A 303 29.34 29.61 -3.48
C PHE A 303 29.95 30.73 -2.65
N PHE A 304 31.00 31.36 -3.20
CA PHE A 304 31.51 32.63 -2.70
C PHE A 304 30.41 33.69 -2.84
N LEU A 305 30.10 34.36 -1.73
CA LEU A 305 29.24 35.53 -1.71
C LEU A 305 29.93 36.68 -2.48
N THR A 306 29.66 36.82 -3.77
CA THR A 306 30.10 38.01 -4.52
C THR A 306 29.08 39.13 -4.34
N CYS A 307 29.35 40.03 -3.41
CA CYS A 307 28.67 41.32 -3.33
C CYS A 307 29.00 42.14 -4.57
N VAL A 308 28.08 42.24 -5.52
CA VAL A 308 28.21 43.19 -6.65
C VAL A 308 27.76 44.56 -6.17
N LEU A 309 28.72 45.44 -5.87
CA LEU A 309 28.48 46.86 -5.69
C LEU A 309 28.39 47.53 -7.07
N MET A 310 27.18 47.73 -7.59
CA MET A 310 26.97 48.66 -8.70
C MET A 310 26.76 50.07 -8.16
N GLY A 311 27.84 50.86 -8.16
CA GLY A 311 27.77 52.30 -7.88
C GLY A 311 27.54 53.09 -9.16
N THR A 312 26.45 53.86 -9.23
CA THR A 312 26.38 55.05 -10.09
C THR A 312 26.39 56.29 -9.21
N ARG A 313 27.08 57.34 -9.67
CA ARG A 313 27.34 58.57 -8.91
C ARG A 313 26.02 59.18 -8.40
N LYS A 314 25.87 59.20 -7.06
CA LYS A 314 24.80 59.76 -6.23
C LYS A 314 23.68 58.77 -5.88
N ASN A 315 23.76 58.28 -4.64
CA ASN A 315 22.87 57.38 -3.87
C ASN A 315 23.17 55.87 -3.96
N THR A 316 23.64 55.34 -2.83
CA THR A 316 23.82 53.91 -2.56
C THR A 316 22.55 53.37 -1.91
N TYR A 317 21.90 52.37 -2.50
CA TYR A 317 20.80 51.63 -1.86
C TYR A 317 21.22 50.17 -1.64
N LEU A 318 21.02 49.67 -0.42
CA LEU A 318 21.21 48.26 -0.07
C LEU A 318 19.88 47.53 -0.34
N ILE A 319 19.76 46.85 -1.49
CA ILE A 319 18.59 46.01 -1.78
C ILE A 319 18.92 44.59 -1.31
N VAL A 320 18.41 44.21 -0.14
CA VAL A 320 18.40 42.82 0.33
C VAL A 320 17.08 42.21 -0.11
N SER A 321 17.08 41.45 -1.21
CA SER A 321 15.92 40.61 -1.57
C SER A 321 16.00 39.29 -0.81
N PRO A 322 14.98 38.90 -0.02
CA PRO A 322 14.93 37.55 0.53
C PRO A 322 14.48 36.60 -0.59
N LEU A 323 15.42 35.88 -1.17
CA LEU A 323 15.11 34.72 -2.00
C LEU A 323 14.77 33.56 -1.04
N VAL A 324 13.50 33.35 -0.74
CA VAL A 324 13.04 32.16 0.00
C VAL A 324 12.97 31.01 -1.01
N VAL A 325 14.00 30.16 -1.01
CA VAL A 325 14.01 28.91 -1.76
C VAL A 325 13.66 27.77 -0.80
N PHE A 326 12.50 27.16 -1.00
CA PHE A 326 12.15 25.90 -0.34
C PHE A 326 12.93 24.76 -1.01
N LEU A 327 13.91 24.21 -0.30
CA LEU A 327 14.56 22.94 -0.64
C LEU A 327 13.75 21.82 -0.01
N SER A 328 12.88 21.19 -0.79
CA SER A 328 12.17 19.97 -0.42
C SER A 328 13.09 18.77 -0.63
N CYS A 329 13.72 18.29 0.44
CA CYS A 329 14.24 16.92 0.51
C CYS A 329 13.56 16.24 1.70
N PRO A 330 12.89 15.09 1.52
CA PRO A 330 12.19 14.43 2.61
C PRO A 330 13.19 13.61 3.40
N PHE A 331 13.64 14.13 4.55
CA PHE A 331 14.11 13.27 5.63
C PHE A 331 13.63 13.81 6.97
N GLU A 332 13.08 12.88 7.74
CA GLU A 332 12.51 13.02 9.06
C GLU A 332 13.42 13.79 10.01
N PHE A 333 12.87 14.82 10.66
CA PHE A 333 13.35 15.23 11.96
C PHE A 333 12.22 15.06 12.98
N ASN A 334 12.45 14.11 13.88
CA ASN A 334 11.88 14.08 15.21
C ASN A 334 12.00 15.47 15.84
N MET A 335 10.88 16.09 16.17
CA MET A 335 10.83 17.14 17.19
C MET A 335 9.81 16.73 18.26
N GLN A 336 10.34 16.25 19.38
CA GLN A 336 9.72 16.46 20.67
C GLN A 336 9.92 17.93 21.04
N PHE A 337 8.84 18.70 20.89
CA PHE A 337 8.26 19.71 21.80
C PHE A 337 7.44 20.70 20.98
#